data_AF-A0A8E1VXY7-F1
#
_entry.id   AF-A0A8E1VXY7-F1
#
_cell.length_a   1.000
_cell.length_b   1.000
_cell.length_c   1.000
_cell.angle_alpha   90.00
_cell.angle_beta   90.00
_cell.angle_gamma   90.00
#
_symmetry.space_group_name_H-M   'P 1'
#
loop_
_entity.id
_entity.type
_entity.pdbx_description
1 polymer ?
#
loop_
_entity_poly.entity_id
_entity_poly.type
_entity_poly.pdbx_seq_one_letter_code
_entity_poly.pdbx_strand_id
1 'polypeptide(L)'
;MSAVPAADTPPVPDRVVAVEPEEGRPSGQDRWFALGLRGRRSTRYIRVLVPFACLAVCVAIIVFARSKTYLALPAVVAVLAAARLRLLARIAFRSPQKVRKRLLDLPFRKVLVDDDMLRATKRALYLRLANDQWFRVGPPAVNGLTNSRGYVWAVGPEPSGRAGFVVPGVVTPAVLRARTLPGSARPVPPRIPDPTRNALFHLIIRLYRPRIIADAGLRLALAVWLGATYAPLLLRPYRKSDELLGFATFLGLYLAATLVWTSAVSLRHWLIRAPRAARTTSWTPLRIVSDSVRNGGDRGKLSCRVTSPEGTRAAWLAGVSLVASARASGVVWVAGHPKKGTVFIGLPGYPVLGHAKLGRIERD
;
A
#
# COMPACT_ATOMS: atom_id res chain seq x y z
N MET A 1 25.65 -23.20 34.34
CA MET A 1 24.72 -22.06 34.37
C MET A 1 25.39 -20.92 33.64
N SER A 2 25.02 -20.68 32.38
CA SER A 2 25.66 -19.67 31.53
C SER A 2 24.77 -18.45 31.49
N ALA A 3 25.31 -17.31 31.91
CA ALA A 3 24.59 -16.05 32.04
C ALA A 3 24.10 -15.57 30.67
N VAL A 4 22.79 -15.43 30.53
CA VAL A 4 22.18 -14.67 29.44
C VAL A 4 22.68 -13.23 29.58
N PRO A 5 23.39 -12.66 28.59
CA PRO A 5 23.82 -11.27 28.69
C PRO A 5 22.58 -10.39 28.80
N ALA A 6 22.59 -9.50 29.79
CA ALA A 6 21.55 -8.52 30.03
C ALA A 6 21.17 -7.83 28.71
N ALA A 7 19.87 -7.77 28.43
CA ALA A 7 19.35 -7.06 27.29
C ALA A 7 19.53 -5.55 27.53
N ASP A 8 20.76 -5.06 27.35
CA ASP A 8 21.07 -3.65 27.36
C ASP A 8 20.22 -3.00 26.27
N THR A 9 19.33 -2.12 26.74
CA THR A 9 18.53 -1.26 25.88
C THR A 9 19.54 -0.46 25.08
N PRO A 10 19.63 -0.64 23.75
CA PRO A 10 20.53 0.19 22.99
C PRO A 10 20.02 1.62 23.13
N PRO A 11 20.89 2.64 23.25
CA PRO A 11 20.44 4.01 23.19
C PRO A 11 19.58 4.15 21.94
N VAL A 12 18.43 4.81 22.08
CA VAL A 12 17.63 5.22 20.91
C VAL A 12 18.64 5.89 19.98
N PRO A 13 18.92 5.33 18.78
CA PRO A 13 19.95 5.93 17.95
C PRO A 13 19.54 7.37 17.70
N ASP A 14 20.48 8.31 17.91
CA ASP A 14 20.26 9.76 17.72
C ASP A 14 19.62 10.07 16.35
N ARG A 15 19.74 9.13 15.41
CA ARG A 15 19.03 9.11 14.13
C ARG A 15 18.42 7.74 13.87
N VAL A 16 17.10 7.71 13.64
CA VAL A 16 16.39 6.54 13.08
C VAL A 16 17.06 6.11 11.77
N VAL A 17 17.67 4.92 11.74
CA VAL A 17 18.27 4.34 10.52
C VAL A 17 17.14 3.94 9.58
N ALA A 18 17.10 4.58 8.41
CA ALA A 18 16.12 4.31 7.36
C ALA A 18 16.83 3.70 6.15
N VAL A 19 16.11 2.90 5.35
CA VAL A 19 16.65 2.44 4.06
C VAL A 19 16.79 3.65 3.14
N GLU A 20 18.01 3.84 2.65
CA GLU A 20 18.37 4.87 1.70
C GLU A 20 19.14 4.24 0.54
N PRO A 21 18.85 4.62 -0.72
CA PRO A 21 19.68 4.26 -1.85
C PRO A 21 21.10 4.83 -1.73
N GLU A 22 22.05 4.17 -2.40
CA GLU A 22 23.41 4.70 -2.57
C GLU A 22 23.43 5.74 -3.70
N GLU A 23 24.06 6.89 -3.45
CA GLU A 23 24.24 7.94 -4.45
C GLU A 23 25.11 7.46 -5.61
N GLY A 24 24.75 7.84 -6.84
CA GLY A 24 25.48 7.45 -8.05
C GLY A 24 25.21 6.01 -8.51
N ARG A 25 24.61 5.16 -7.66
CA ARG A 25 24.33 3.77 -8.02
C ARG A 25 23.14 3.66 -8.98
N PRO A 26 23.23 2.88 -10.08
CA PRO A 26 22.11 2.63 -10.98
C PRO A 26 20.92 2.04 -10.22
N SER A 27 19.73 2.59 -10.47
CA SER A 27 18.57 2.26 -9.64
C SER A 27 18.06 0.82 -9.82
N GLY A 28 18.47 0.17 -10.90
CA GLY A 28 18.26 -1.25 -11.18
C GLY A 28 19.07 -2.19 -10.29
N GLN A 29 20.12 -1.70 -9.64
CA GLN A 29 20.91 -2.46 -8.66
C GLN A 29 20.32 -2.38 -7.25
N ASP A 30 19.48 -1.40 -6.94
CA ASP A 30 18.77 -1.36 -5.67
C ASP A 30 17.69 -2.45 -5.61
N ARG A 31 17.86 -3.38 -4.67
CA ARG A 31 17.04 -4.60 -4.55
C ARG A 31 15.54 -4.30 -4.37
N TRP A 32 15.19 -3.16 -3.77
CA TRP A 32 13.82 -2.84 -3.37
C TRP A 32 13.12 -1.92 -4.37
N PHE A 33 13.81 -0.88 -4.83
CA PHE A 33 13.35 0.05 -5.85
C PHE A 33 13.21 -0.64 -7.20
N ALA A 34 14.21 -1.41 -7.62
CA ALA A 34 14.14 -2.17 -8.87
C ALA A 34 12.97 -3.16 -8.87
N LEU A 35 12.69 -3.80 -7.74
CA LEU A 35 11.54 -4.70 -7.58
C LEU A 35 10.21 -3.97 -7.81
N GLY A 36 10.05 -2.80 -7.18
CA GLY A 36 8.84 -2.01 -7.29
C GLY A 36 8.62 -1.46 -8.71
N LEU A 37 9.70 -1.00 -9.36
CA LEU A 37 9.67 -0.48 -10.74
C LEU A 37 9.44 -1.57 -11.79
N ARG A 38 10.18 -2.68 -11.72
CA ARG A 38 9.98 -3.84 -12.62
C ARG A 38 8.53 -4.31 -12.55
N GLY A 39 7.95 -4.29 -11.34
CA GLY A 39 6.56 -4.65 -11.09
C GLY A 39 6.34 -6.14 -11.33
N ARG A 40 5.74 -6.86 -10.38
CA ARG A 40 5.32 -8.24 -10.65
C ARG A 40 4.27 -8.23 -11.76
N ARG A 41 4.69 -8.62 -12.96
CA ARG A 41 3.87 -8.75 -14.19
C ARG A 41 2.62 -9.61 -13.90
N SER A 42 2.79 -10.72 -13.19
CA SER A 42 1.70 -11.64 -12.84
C SER A 42 0.69 -11.04 -11.85
N THR A 43 1.14 -10.34 -10.80
CA THR A 43 0.23 -9.85 -9.75
C THR A 43 -0.66 -8.71 -10.21
N ARG A 44 -0.23 -7.90 -11.19
CA ARG A 44 -1.08 -6.87 -11.80
C ARG A 44 -2.06 -7.49 -12.80
N TYR A 45 -1.62 -8.42 -13.64
CA TYR A 45 -2.52 -9.12 -14.56
C TYR A 45 -3.60 -9.89 -13.78
N ILE A 46 -3.20 -10.69 -12.78
CA ILE A 46 -4.12 -11.47 -11.95
C ILE A 46 -5.10 -10.58 -11.19
N ARG A 47 -4.66 -9.48 -10.56
CA ARG A 47 -5.56 -8.55 -9.84
C ARG A 47 -6.57 -7.82 -10.73
N VAL A 48 -6.31 -7.73 -12.04
CA VAL A 48 -7.16 -7.04 -13.01
C VAL A 48 -8.05 -8.02 -13.76
N LEU A 49 -7.46 -9.13 -14.20
CA LEU A 49 -8.09 -10.11 -15.06
C LEU A 49 -9.01 -11.05 -14.30
N VAL A 50 -8.65 -11.47 -13.08
CA VAL A 50 -9.49 -12.38 -12.27
C VAL A 50 -10.84 -11.78 -11.94
N PRO A 51 -10.95 -10.58 -11.34
CA PRO A 51 -12.26 -10.00 -11.04
C PRO A 51 -13.06 -9.68 -12.32
N PHE A 52 -12.38 -9.40 -13.45
CA PHE A 52 -13.04 -9.19 -14.74
C PHE A 52 -13.58 -10.50 -15.34
N ALA A 53 -12.78 -11.56 -15.36
CA ALA A 53 -13.17 -12.87 -15.88
C ALA A 53 -14.33 -13.45 -15.07
N CYS A 54 -14.28 -13.36 -13.72
CA CYS A 54 -15.40 -13.76 -12.87
C CYS A 54 -16.68 -12.99 -13.21
N LEU A 55 -16.58 -11.67 -13.40
CA LEU A 55 -17.73 -10.83 -13.69
C LEU A 55 -18.30 -11.06 -15.11
N ALA A 56 -17.42 -11.25 -16.10
CA ALA A 56 -17.80 -11.55 -17.48
C ALA A 56 -18.50 -12.91 -17.58
N VAL A 57 -18.01 -13.91 -16.83
CA VAL A 57 -18.67 -15.22 -16.70
C VAL A 57 -20.04 -15.08 -16.04
N CYS A 58 -20.16 -14.30 -14.94
CA CYS A 58 -21.47 -14.03 -14.33
C CYS A 58 -22.45 -13.34 -15.29
N VAL A 59 -22.00 -12.33 -16.04
CA VAL A 59 -22.82 -11.61 -17.03
C VAL A 59 -23.23 -12.52 -18.18
N ALA A 60 -22.30 -13.32 -18.72
CA ALA A 60 -22.60 -14.26 -19.79
C ALA A 60 -23.65 -15.29 -19.34
N ILE A 61 -23.53 -15.85 -18.14
CA ILE A 61 -24.52 -16.81 -17.64
C ILE A 61 -25.90 -16.16 -17.43
N ILE A 62 -25.97 -14.91 -16.95
CA ILE A 62 -27.25 -14.18 -16.82
C ILE A 62 -27.91 -13.95 -18.18
N VAL A 63 -27.14 -13.53 -19.19
CA VAL A 63 -27.63 -13.24 -20.54
C VAL A 63 -28.07 -14.52 -21.26
N PHE A 64 -27.31 -15.60 -21.15
CA PHE A 64 -27.63 -16.89 -21.77
C PHE A 64 -28.76 -17.65 -21.05
N ALA A 65 -28.92 -17.50 -19.73
CA ALA A 65 -29.95 -18.20 -18.96
C ALA A 65 -31.32 -17.49 -18.92
N ARG A 66 -31.41 -16.20 -19.29
CA ARG A 66 -32.68 -15.46 -19.36
C ARG A 66 -32.83 -14.71 -20.67
N SER A 67 -33.34 -15.40 -21.68
CA SER A 67 -33.86 -14.74 -22.87
C SER A 67 -35.05 -13.84 -22.47
N LYS A 68 -34.97 -12.56 -22.86
CA LYS A 68 -36.05 -11.59 -23.10
C LYS A 68 -36.41 -10.47 -22.11
N THR A 69 -35.92 -10.36 -20.87
CA THR A 69 -36.45 -9.25 -19.99
C THR A 69 -35.52 -8.45 -19.10
N TYR A 70 -34.21 -8.71 -19.03
CA TYR A 70 -33.34 -7.94 -18.12
C TYR A 70 -31.96 -7.62 -18.71
N LEU A 71 -31.92 -7.04 -19.93
CA LEU A 71 -30.68 -6.64 -20.61
C LEU A 71 -30.00 -5.39 -20.01
N ALA A 72 -30.75 -4.53 -19.31
CA ALA A 72 -30.23 -3.28 -18.77
C ALA A 72 -29.25 -3.48 -17.60
N LEU A 73 -29.49 -4.44 -16.71
CA LEU A 73 -28.66 -4.68 -15.53
C LEU A 73 -27.27 -5.30 -15.83
N PRO A 74 -27.17 -6.33 -16.70
CA PRO A 74 -25.88 -6.86 -17.15
C PRO A 74 -25.02 -5.80 -17.85
N ALA A 75 -25.66 -4.85 -18.55
CA ALA A 75 -24.99 -3.73 -19.18
C ALA A 75 -24.34 -2.78 -18.14
N VAL A 76 -25.01 -2.45 -17.04
CA VAL A 76 -24.43 -1.61 -15.96
C VAL A 76 -23.21 -2.28 -15.34
N VAL A 77 -23.28 -3.59 -15.10
CA VAL A 77 -22.17 -4.38 -14.54
C VAL A 77 -21.01 -4.45 -15.52
N ALA A 78 -21.28 -4.69 -16.82
CA ALA A 78 -20.27 -4.69 -17.87
C ALA A 78 -19.61 -3.30 -18.04
N VAL A 79 -20.37 -2.22 -17.94
CA VAL A 79 -19.86 -0.84 -17.99
C VAL A 79 -18.97 -0.54 -16.78
N LEU A 80 -19.36 -0.95 -15.58
CA LEU A 80 -18.51 -0.81 -14.38
C LEU A 80 -17.22 -1.65 -14.49
N ALA A 81 -17.31 -2.85 -15.06
CA ALA A 81 -16.17 -3.71 -15.36
C ALA A 81 -15.22 -3.07 -16.36
N ALA A 82 -15.77 -2.58 -17.49
CA ALA A 82 -15.03 -1.92 -18.54
C ALA A 82 -14.41 -0.60 -18.05
N ALA A 83 -15.11 0.17 -17.24
CA ALA A 83 -14.59 1.38 -16.59
C ALA A 83 -13.45 1.05 -15.63
N ARG A 84 -13.59 -0.01 -14.82
CA ARG A 84 -12.55 -0.50 -13.92
C ARG A 84 -11.36 -1.07 -14.70
N LEU A 85 -11.59 -1.78 -15.80
CA LEU A 85 -10.55 -2.32 -16.68
C LEU A 85 -9.82 -1.20 -17.41
N ARG A 86 -10.52 -0.17 -17.89
CA ARG A 86 -9.94 1.04 -18.45
C ARG A 86 -9.12 1.81 -17.42
N LEU A 87 -9.60 1.91 -16.17
CA LEU A 87 -8.84 2.51 -15.07
C LEU A 87 -7.58 1.71 -14.75
N LEU A 88 -7.70 0.38 -14.65
CA LEU A 88 -6.60 -0.53 -14.34
C LEU A 88 -5.60 -0.62 -15.49
N ALA A 89 -6.05 -0.62 -16.73
CA ALA A 89 -5.23 -0.51 -17.94
C ALA A 89 -4.52 0.84 -17.97
N ARG A 90 -5.23 1.97 -17.74
CA ARG A 90 -4.60 3.29 -17.60
C ARG A 90 -3.55 3.32 -16.49
N ILE A 91 -3.73 2.59 -15.39
CA ILE A 91 -2.75 2.48 -14.30
C ILE A 91 -1.58 1.56 -14.69
N ALA A 92 -1.85 0.44 -15.38
CA ALA A 92 -0.85 -0.52 -15.83
C ALA A 92 0.07 0.05 -16.90
N PHE A 93 -0.50 0.78 -17.86
CA PHE A 93 0.16 1.47 -18.98
C PHE A 93 0.54 2.93 -18.66
N ARG A 94 0.26 3.41 -17.44
CA ARG A 94 0.59 4.79 -17.03
C ARG A 94 2.08 5.11 -17.18
N SER A 95 2.95 4.09 -17.12
CA SER A 95 4.38 4.17 -17.43
C SER A 95 4.77 3.11 -18.45
N PRO A 96 5.20 3.50 -19.66
CA PRO A 96 5.66 2.56 -20.69
C PRO A 96 6.79 1.68 -20.16
N GLN A 97 6.85 0.43 -20.60
CA GLN A 97 7.89 -0.50 -20.17
C GLN A 97 9.30 0.02 -20.51
N LYS A 98 9.45 0.69 -21.66
CA LYS A 98 10.70 1.35 -22.09
C LYS A 98 11.18 2.40 -21.07
N VAL A 99 10.27 3.25 -20.58
CA VAL A 99 10.57 4.25 -19.55
C VAL A 99 11.07 3.59 -18.27
N ARG A 100 10.40 2.52 -17.82
CA ARG A 100 10.80 1.84 -16.59
C ARG A 100 12.18 1.21 -16.72
N LYS A 101 12.50 0.64 -17.88
CA LYS A 101 13.85 0.13 -18.18
C LYS A 101 14.88 1.25 -18.08
N ARG A 102 14.66 2.37 -18.79
CA ARG A 102 15.55 3.54 -18.71
C ARG A 102 15.75 4.06 -17.30
N LEU A 103 14.68 4.15 -16.50
CA LEU A 103 14.80 4.56 -15.10
C LEU A 103 15.67 3.58 -14.29
N LEU A 104 15.61 2.27 -14.55
CA LEU A 104 16.49 1.29 -13.88
C LEU A 104 17.97 1.48 -14.23
N ASP A 105 18.28 2.06 -15.37
CA ASP A 105 19.66 2.28 -15.81
C ASP A 105 20.21 3.62 -15.26
N LEU A 106 19.33 4.53 -14.84
CA LEU A 106 19.72 5.83 -14.31
C LEU A 106 20.17 5.75 -12.84
N PRO A 107 21.18 6.52 -12.44
CA PRO A 107 21.67 6.55 -11.08
C PRO A 107 20.71 7.27 -10.13
N PHE A 108 20.76 6.88 -8.86
CA PHE A 108 20.17 7.69 -7.80
C PHE A 108 20.98 8.97 -7.59
N ARG A 109 20.26 10.07 -7.41
CA ARG A 109 20.83 11.35 -6.97
C ARG A 109 20.12 11.84 -5.71
N LYS A 110 20.88 12.40 -4.78
CA LYS A 110 20.30 13.06 -3.61
C LYS A 110 19.86 14.46 -4.01
N VAL A 111 18.60 14.79 -3.77
CA VAL A 111 18.00 16.10 -4.04
C VAL A 111 17.61 16.69 -2.71
N LEU A 112 18.35 17.70 -2.25
CA LEU A 112 17.94 18.54 -1.13
C LEU A 112 16.67 19.27 -1.54
N VAL A 113 15.67 19.28 -0.66
CA VAL A 113 14.35 19.84 -0.93
C VAL A 113 14.25 21.17 -0.23
N ASP A 114 14.46 22.23 -0.99
CA ASP A 114 14.33 23.60 -0.52
C ASP A 114 12.87 24.11 -0.62
N ASP A 115 12.60 25.23 0.04
CA ASP A 115 11.26 25.83 0.13
C ASP A 115 10.66 26.19 -1.24
N ASP A 116 11.50 26.53 -2.21
CA ASP A 116 11.09 26.88 -3.56
C ASP A 116 10.78 25.65 -4.43
N MET A 117 11.21 24.46 -4.00
CA MET A 117 11.01 23.18 -4.70
C MET A 117 9.67 22.52 -4.35
N LEU A 118 8.97 22.99 -3.32
CA LEU A 118 7.69 22.45 -2.87
C LEU A 118 6.54 23.43 -3.08
N ARG A 119 5.51 22.97 -3.79
CA ARG A 119 4.27 23.72 -3.99
C ARG A 119 3.07 22.84 -3.70
N ALA A 120 2.08 23.37 -2.99
CA ALA A 120 0.86 22.65 -2.67
C ALA A 120 -0.39 23.36 -3.19
N THR A 121 -1.32 22.55 -3.65
CA THR A 121 -2.73 22.91 -3.87
C THR A 121 -3.56 22.24 -2.79
N LYS A 122 -4.86 22.56 -2.70
CA LYS A 122 -5.80 21.86 -1.80
C LYS A 122 -5.81 20.32 -1.98
N ARG A 123 -5.40 19.80 -3.15
CA ARG A 123 -5.53 18.37 -3.52
C ARG A 123 -4.21 17.66 -3.80
N ALA A 124 -3.11 18.40 -3.96
CA ALA A 124 -1.84 17.83 -4.41
C ALA A 124 -0.61 18.65 -3.97
N LEU A 125 0.45 17.94 -3.60
CA LEU A 125 1.83 18.38 -3.49
C LEU A 125 2.55 18.18 -4.82
N TYR A 126 3.33 19.18 -5.18
CA TYR A 126 4.22 19.20 -6.33
C TYR A 126 5.64 19.41 -5.83
N LEU A 127 6.56 18.62 -6.39
CA LEU A 127 7.99 18.70 -6.13
C LEU A 127 8.70 19.02 -7.44
N ARG A 128 9.60 20.00 -7.42
CA ARG A 128 10.50 20.29 -8.52
C ARG A 128 11.71 19.33 -8.45
N LEU A 129 12.02 18.61 -9.53
CA LEU A 129 13.19 17.70 -9.57
C LEU A 129 14.25 18.12 -10.59
N ALA A 130 13.89 19.01 -11.51
CA ALA A 130 14.76 19.64 -12.50
C ALA A 130 14.18 21.04 -12.80
N ASN A 131 14.97 21.91 -13.43
CA ASN A 131 14.53 23.25 -13.82
C ASN A 131 13.21 23.16 -14.60
N ASP A 132 12.21 23.91 -14.12
CA ASP A 132 10.85 23.99 -14.67
C ASP A 132 10.03 22.69 -14.74
N GLN A 133 10.52 21.59 -14.15
CA GLN A 133 9.81 20.31 -14.14
C GLN A 133 9.20 20.00 -12.78
N TRP A 134 7.87 20.15 -12.71
CA TRP A 134 7.08 19.85 -11.52
C TRP A 134 6.46 18.47 -11.57
N PHE A 135 6.61 17.71 -10.48
CA PHE A 135 6.11 16.36 -10.37
C PHE A 135 5.04 16.31 -9.29
N ARG A 136 3.83 15.86 -9.66
CA ARG A 136 2.76 15.65 -8.70
C ARG A 136 3.04 14.40 -7.87
N VAL A 137 3.40 14.60 -6.60
CA VAL A 137 3.88 13.50 -5.77
C VAL A 137 2.73 12.83 -4.97
N GLY A 138 1.67 13.57 -4.63
CA GLY A 138 0.55 13.03 -3.87
C GLY A 138 -0.27 14.13 -3.20
N PRO A 139 -1.21 13.83 -2.30
CA PRO A 139 -1.85 14.86 -1.47
C PRO A 139 -0.81 15.54 -0.52
N PRO A 140 -0.93 16.86 -0.23
CA PRO A 140 0.03 17.62 0.58
C PRO A 140 0.31 17.00 1.95
N ALA A 141 -0.77 16.60 2.60
CA ALA A 141 -0.77 16.12 3.97
C ALA A 141 -0.41 14.63 4.14
N VAL A 142 -0.27 13.89 3.03
CA VAL A 142 0.01 12.45 3.03
C VAL A 142 1.48 12.18 2.70
N ASN A 143 2.16 13.14 2.08
CA ASN A 143 3.46 12.87 1.51
C ASN A 143 4.56 12.96 2.56
N GLY A 144 5.34 11.89 2.70
CA GLY A 144 6.52 11.86 3.57
C GLY A 144 7.56 12.92 3.21
N LEU A 145 7.47 13.56 2.04
CA LEU A 145 8.30 14.68 1.61
C LEU A 145 8.30 15.87 2.58
N THR A 146 7.13 16.34 3.02
CA THR A 146 7.03 17.46 3.97
C THR A 146 7.49 17.09 5.37
N ASN A 147 7.77 15.80 5.59
CA ASN A 147 8.20 15.23 6.86
C ASN A 147 9.54 14.49 6.71
N SER A 148 10.20 14.64 5.56
CA SER A 148 11.45 13.98 5.26
C SER A 148 12.60 14.76 5.89
N ARG A 149 13.79 14.19 5.89
CA ARG A 149 15.04 14.83 6.37
C ARG A 149 15.47 16.05 5.52
N GLY A 150 14.55 16.73 4.85
CA GLY A 150 14.83 17.81 3.91
C GLY A 150 15.43 17.35 2.59
N TYR A 151 15.32 16.06 2.24
CA TYR A 151 15.82 15.55 0.97
C TYR A 151 15.06 14.33 0.47
N VAL A 152 15.17 14.08 -0.83
CA VAL A 152 14.72 12.84 -1.47
C VAL A 152 15.77 12.30 -2.42
N TRP A 153 15.64 11.00 -2.70
CA TRP A 153 16.40 10.33 -3.73
C TRP A 153 15.60 10.36 -5.03
N ALA A 154 16.19 10.84 -6.11
CA ALA A 154 15.54 10.91 -7.42
C ALA A 154 16.26 10.05 -8.45
N VAL A 155 15.51 9.60 -9.46
CA VAL A 155 16.02 8.88 -10.62
C VAL A 155 15.37 9.47 -11.86
N GLY A 156 16.18 9.92 -12.83
CA GLY A 156 15.69 10.79 -13.90
C GLY A 156 15.52 12.24 -13.40
N PRO A 157 14.95 13.15 -14.20
CA PRO A 157 14.03 12.85 -15.29
C PRO A 157 14.74 12.25 -16.50
N GLU A 158 14.16 11.20 -17.06
CA GLU A 158 14.52 10.70 -18.38
C GLU A 158 13.87 11.57 -19.48
N PRO A 159 14.31 11.49 -20.76
CA PRO A 159 13.89 12.42 -21.81
C PRO A 159 12.37 12.59 -22.01
N SER A 160 11.54 11.61 -21.64
CA SER A 160 10.08 11.79 -21.69
C SER A 160 9.47 12.60 -20.53
N GLY A 161 10.32 13.22 -19.70
CA GLY A 161 9.93 13.98 -18.51
C GLY A 161 9.40 13.09 -17.40
N ARG A 162 9.96 11.89 -17.24
CA ARG A 162 9.53 10.94 -16.20
C ARG A 162 10.63 10.67 -15.21
N ALA A 163 10.26 10.61 -13.94
CA ALA A 163 11.19 10.42 -12.84
C ALA A 163 10.65 9.42 -11.83
N GLY A 164 11.55 8.69 -11.19
CA GLY A 164 11.28 8.00 -9.93
C GLY A 164 11.73 8.88 -8.76
N PHE A 165 11.07 8.74 -7.62
CA PHE A 165 11.52 9.35 -6.38
C PHE A 165 11.36 8.37 -5.22
N VAL A 166 12.28 8.42 -4.28
CA VAL A 166 12.30 7.62 -3.05
C VAL A 166 12.47 8.59 -1.90
N VAL A 167 11.57 8.51 -0.93
CA VAL A 167 11.70 9.22 0.34
C VAL A 167 12.47 8.28 1.28
N PRO A 168 13.40 8.79 2.12
CA PRO A 168 14.07 7.95 3.10
C PRO A 168 13.06 7.08 3.89
N GLY A 169 13.36 5.80 4.06
CA GLY A 169 12.49 4.84 4.77
C GLY A 169 11.24 4.38 4.01
N VAL A 170 10.92 4.95 2.85
CA VAL A 170 9.79 4.53 2.01
C VAL A 170 10.26 4.21 0.60
N VAL A 171 10.30 2.92 0.29
CA VAL A 171 10.48 2.45 -1.09
C VAL A 171 9.23 2.81 -1.89
N THR A 172 9.26 3.93 -2.62
CA THR A 172 8.13 4.37 -3.46
C THR A 172 8.48 4.14 -4.93
N PRO A 173 7.95 3.08 -5.58
CA PRO A 173 8.23 2.81 -7.00
C PRO A 173 7.39 3.68 -7.95
N ALA A 174 7.01 4.89 -7.52
CA ALA A 174 6.11 5.73 -8.29
C ALA A 174 6.89 6.40 -9.42
N VAL A 175 6.57 6.01 -10.66
CA VAL A 175 7.00 6.75 -11.85
C VAL A 175 6.12 7.97 -11.99
N LEU A 176 6.67 9.13 -11.69
CA LEU A 176 6.05 10.42 -11.88
C LEU A 176 6.30 10.92 -13.31
N ARG A 177 5.41 11.80 -13.77
CA ARG A 177 5.54 12.53 -15.03
C ARG A 177 5.57 14.01 -14.70
N ALA A 178 6.46 14.74 -15.35
CA ALA A 178 6.52 16.18 -15.33
C ALA A 178 5.16 16.75 -15.75
N ARG A 179 4.76 17.82 -15.07
CA ARG A 179 3.51 18.54 -15.28
C ARG A 179 3.79 20.02 -15.16
N THR A 180 2.95 20.81 -15.79
CA THR A 180 2.86 22.23 -15.50
C THR A 180 2.37 22.44 -14.08
N LEU A 181 2.97 23.42 -13.39
CA LEU A 181 2.53 23.79 -12.05
C LEU A 181 1.18 24.51 -12.17
N PRO A 182 0.14 24.10 -11.43
CA PRO A 182 -1.11 24.85 -11.40
C PRO A 182 -0.89 26.24 -10.79
N GLY A 183 -1.49 27.29 -11.36
CA GLY A 183 -1.38 28.66 -10.81
C GLY A 183 -1.95 28.82 -9.39
N SER A 184 -2.77 27.88 -8.93
CA SER A 184 -3.26 27.83 -7.53
C SER A 184 -2.28 27.20 -6.53
N ALA A 185 -1.12 26.72 -6.98
CA ALA A 185 -0.15 26.07 -6.13
C ALA A 185 0.66 27.11 -5.32
N ARG A 186 0.59 27.02 -4.00
CA ARG A 186 1.26 27.94 -3.07
C ARG A 186 2.51 27.29 -2.46
N PRO A 187 3.52 28.08 -2.06
CA PRO A 187 4.67 27.53 -1.34
C PRO A 187 4.22 26.80 -0.06
N VAL A 188 4.94 25.74 0.28
CA VAL A 188 4.70 24.98 1.50
C VAL A 188 5.65 25.52 2.57
N PRO A 189 5.15 25.95 3.74
CA PRO A 189 6.03 26.45 4.79
C PRO A 189 6.96 25.33 5.29
N PRO A 190 8.23 25.65 5.62
CA PRO A 190 9.15 24.69 6.19
C PRO A 190 8.56 24.17 7.49
N ARG A 191 8.36 22.85 7.56
CA ARG A 191 8.05 22.17 8.81
C ARG A 191 9.10 21.11 9.02
N ILE A 192 9.94 21.33 10.03
CA ILE A 192 10.67 20.24 10.66
C ILE A 192 9.60 19.48 11.46
N PRO A 193 9.22 18.25 11.08
CA PRO A 193 8.30 17.50 11.92
C PRO A 193 9.02 17.21 13.24
N ASP A 194 8.33 17.45 14.35
CA ASP A 194 8.68 16.84 15.62
C ASP A 194 8.52 15.32 15.45
N PRO A 195 9.61 14.53 15.46
CA PRO A 195 9.60 13.09 15.12
C PRO A 195 8.77 12.26 16.10
N THR A 196 8.37 12.86 17.22
CA THR A 196 7.58 12.23 18.29
C THR A 196 6.07 12.42 18.13
N ARG A 197 5.59 13.35 17.30
CA ARG A 197 4.14 13.65 17.21
C ARG A 197 3.44 12.84 16.11
N ASN A 198 2.48 12.01 16.52
CA ASN A 198 1.59 11.24 15.66
C ASN A 198 0.55 12.08 14.85
N ALA A 199 0.72 13.41 14.78
CA ALA A 199 -0.15 14.33 14.06
C ALA A 199 -0.33 13.95 12.57
N LEU A 200 0.74 13.44 11.95
CA LEU A 200 0.71 12.97 10.56
C LEU A 200 -0.13 11.73 10.37
N PHE A 201 -0.07 10.79 11.33
CA PHE A 201 -0.87 9.58 11.24
C PHE A 201 -2.36 9.89 11.43
N HIS A 202 -2.70 10.79 12.35
CA HIS A 202 -4.06 11.34 12.47
C HIS A 202 -4.55 12.00 11.19
N LEU A 203 -3.70 12.76 10.52
CA LEU A 203 -4.02 13.45 9.28
C LEU A 203 -4.24 12.48 8.11
N ILE A 204 -3.39 11.44 7.98
CA ILE A 204 -3.58 10.37 7.00
C ILE A 204 -4.93 9.68 7.22
N ILE A 205 -5.27 9.33 8.46
CA ILE A 205 -6.56 8.72 8.79
C ILE A 205 -7.71 9.64 8.37
N ARG A 206 -7.65 10.94 8.70
CA ARG A 206 -8.68 11.92 8.35
C ARG A 206 -8.89 12.01 6.83
N LEU A 207 -7.82 11.91 6.03
CA LEU A 207 -7.89 12.05 4.58
C LEU A 207 -8.35 10.78 3.85
N TYR A 208 -7.97 9.60 4.33
CA TYR A 208 -8.33 8.33 3.67
C TYR A 208 -9.65 7.76 4.16
N ARG A 209 -10.05 8.02 5.41
CA ARG A 209 -11.28 7.48 6.00
C ARG A 209 -12.52 7.73 5.13
N PRO A 210 -12.81 8.95 4.62
CA PRO A 210 -13.98 9.16 3.77
C PRO A 210 -13.95 8.35 2.47
N ARG A 211 -12.78 8.24 1.83
CA ARG A 211 -12.61 7.47 0.59
C ARG A 211 -12.76 5.97 0.82
N ILE A 212 -12.21 5.46 1.92
CA ILE A 212 -12.35 4.05 2.31
C ILE A 212 -13.82 3.73 2.64
N ILE A 213 -14.52 4.61 3.35
CA ILE A 213 -15.95 4.44 3.66
C ILE A 213 -16.76 4.41 2.36
N ALA A 214 -16.54 5.36 1.45
CA ALA A 214 -17.23 5.40 0.17
C ALA A 214 -16.96 4.13 -0.68
N ASP A 215 -15.70 3.69 -0.76
CA ASP A 215 -15.32 2.45 -1.48
C ASP A 215 -15.94 1.19 -0.84
N ALA A 216 -15.97 1.11 0.50
CA ALA A 216 -16.63 0.02 1.21
C ALA A 216 -18.15 0.05 1.00
N GLY A 217 -18.78 1.22 1.02
CA GLY A 217 -20.21 1.39 0.74
C GLY A 217 -20.57 0.89 -0.65
N LEU A 218 -19.77 1.23 -1.66
CA LEU A 218 -19.96 0.73 -3.03
C LEU A 218 -19.84 -0.80 -3.12
N ARG A 219 -18.84 -1.40 -2.45
CA ARG A 219 -18.66 -2.86 -2.42
C ARG A 219 -19.81 -3.58 -1.71
N LEU A 220 -20.31 -3.00 -0.62
CA LEU A 220 -21.45 -3.55 0.12
C LEU A 220 -22.74 -3.46 -0.70
N ALA A 221 -22.98 -2.34 -1.39
CA ALA A 221 -24.12 -2.21 -2.31
C ALA A 221 -24.06 -3.29 -3.42
N LEU A 222 -22.87 -3.53 -3.99
CA LEU A 222 -22.67 -4.60 -4.97
C LEU A 222 -22.92 -6.00 -4.35
N ALA A 223 -22.49 -6.23 -3.11
CA ALA A 223 -22.75 -7.49 -2.42
C ALA A 223 -24.24 -7.72 -2.14
N VAL A 224 -24.96 -6.67 -1.72
CA VAL A 224 -26.42 -6.71 -1.52
C VAL A 224 -27.12 -7.02 -2.84
N TRP A 225 -26.70 -6.39 -3.93
CA TRP A 225 -27.24 -6.67 -5.26
C TRP A 225 -27.03 -8.13 -5.69
N LEU A 226 -25.80 -8.66 -5.52
CA LEU A 226 -25.51 -10.07 -5.80
C LEU A 226 -26.36 -11.00 -4.93
N GLY A 227 -26.49 -10.71 -3.63
CA GLY A 227 -27.35 -11.45 -2.71
C GLY A 227 -28.81 -11.46 -3.17
N ALA A 228 -29.38 -10.29 -3.46
CA ALA A 228 -30.77 -10.17 -3.92
C ALA A 228 -31.01 -10.89 -5.26
N THR A 229 -30.00 -10.95 -6.13
CA THR A 229 -30.11 -11.60 -7.46
C THR A 229 -30.01 -13.12 -7.36
N TYR A 230 -29.08 -13.64 -6.55
CA TYR A 230 -28.73 -15.06 -6.54
C TYR A 230 -29.31 -15.84 -5.35
N ALA A 231 -29.57 -15.21 -4.20
CA ALA A 231 -30.13 -15.91 -3.04
C ALA A 231 -31.54 -16.52 -3.31
N PRO A 232 -32.46 -15.86 -4.04
CA PRO A 232 -33.75 -16.48 -4.36
C PRO A 232 -33.64 -17.75 -5.22
N LEU A 233 -32.53 -17.93 -5.96
CA LEU A 233 -32.31 -19.12 -6.78
C LEU A 233 -31.97 -20.34 -5.91
N LEU A 234 -31.48 -20.16 -4.68
CA LEU A 234 -31.26 -21.25 -3.73
C LEU A 234 -32.56 -21.91 -3.25
N LEU A 235 -33.68 -21.18 -3.32
CA LEU A 235 -34.99 -21.66 -2.88
C LEU A 235 -35.74 -22.39 -3.99
N ARG A 236 -35.19 -22.44 -5.22
CA ARG A 236 -35.83 -23.15 -6.33
C ARG A 236 -35.48 -24.64 -6.30
N PRO A 237 -36.44 -25.54 -6.60
CA PRO A 237 -36.16 -26.96 -6.70
C PRO A 237 -35.15 -27.22 -7.82
N TYR A 238 -34.09 -27.94 -7.49
CA TYR A 238 -32.96 -28.21 -8.39
C TYR A 238 -33.36 -29.16 -9.51
N ARG A 239 -33.06 -28.79 -10.76
CA ARG A 239 -33.15 -29.68 -11.94
C ARG A 239 -31.74 -29.89 -12.53
N LYS A 240 -31.46 -31.10 -13.05
CA LYS A 240 -30.16 -31.40 -13.69
C LYS A 240 -29.82 -30.49 -14.87
N SER A 241 -30.82 -29.89 -15.53
CA SER A 241 -30.62 -28.87 -16.58
C SER A 241 -30.00 -27.55 -16.06
N ASP A 242 -29.95 -27.36 -14.74
CA ASP A 242 -29.63 -26.08 -14.12
C ASP A 242 -28.19 -26.03 -13.57
N GLU A 243 -27.32 -26.99 -13.92
CA GLU A 243 -25.93 -27.05 -13.43
C GLU A 243 -25.15 -25.75 -13.67
N LEU A 244 -25.30 -25.14 -14.84
CA LEU A 244 -24.70 -23.83 -15.18
C LEU A 244 -25.26 -22.69 -14.31
N LEU A 245 -26.55 -22.72 -14.00
CA LEU A 245 -27.22 -21.75 -13.13
C LEU A 245 -26.79 -21.92 -11.67
N GLY A 246 -26.63 -23.17 -11.21
CA GLY A 246 -26.11 -23.50 -9.89
C GLY A 246 -24.67 -23.00 -9.70
N PHE A 247 -23.81 -23.22 -10.69
CA PHE A 247 -22.43 -22.70 -10.66
C PHE A 247 -22.38 -21.17 -10.61
N ALA A 248 -23.19 -20.48 -11.42
CA ALA A 248 -23.28 -19.02 -11.40
C ALA A 248 -23.79 -18.48 -10.05
N THR A 249 -24.76 -19.17 -9.46
CA THR A 249 -25.33 -18.83 -8.15
C THR A 249 -24.27 -18.96 -7.06
N PHE A 250 -23.52 -20.07 -7.05
CA PHE A 250 -22.39 -20.26 -6.14
C PHE A 250 -21.34 -19.15 -6.30
N LEU A 251 -20.90 -18.86 -7.54
CA LEU A 251 -19.88 -17.86 -7.80
C LEU A 251 -20.34 -16.45 -7.41
N GLY A 252 -21.60 -16.10 -7.70
CA GLY A 252 -22.20 -14.82 -7.35
C GLY A 252 -22.28 -14.60 -5.84
N LEU A 253 -22.74 -15.62 -5.09
CA LEU A 253 -22.80 -15.56 -3.63
C LEU A 253 -21.41 -15.59 -2.98
N TYR A 254 -20.48 -16.35 -3.52
CA TYR A 254 -19.07 -16.32 -3.10
C TYR A 254 -18.46 -14.93 -3.29
N LEU A 255 -18.72 -14.29 -4.43
CA LEU A 255 -18.27 -12.93 -4.69
C LEU A 255 -18.93 -11.93 -3.71
N ALA A 256 -20.23 -12.09 -3.43
CA ALA A 256 -20.91 -11.27 -2.41
C ALA A 256 -20.25 -11.41 -1.04
N ALA A 257 -20.02 -12.65 -0.59
CA ALA A 257 -19.37 -12.93 0.70
C ALA A 257 -17.95 -12.36 0.78
N THR A 258 -17.16 -12.48 -0.29
CA THR A 258 -15.80 -11.89 -0.33
C THR A 258 -15.83 -10.36 -0.33
N LEU A 259 -16.78 -9.72 -1.00
CA LEU A 259 -16.97 -8.27 -0.95
C LEU A 259 -17.35 -7.79 0.47
N VAL A 260 -18.26 -8.49 1.14
CA VAL A 260 -18.63 -8.22 2.55
C VAL A 260 -17.40 -8.37 3.46
N TRP A 261 -16.70 -9.50 3.35
CA TRP A 261 -15.51 -9.79 4.16
C TRP A 261 -14.42 -8.73 3.97
N THR A 262 -14.04 -8.44 2.73
CA THR A 262 -12.98 -7.44 2.46
C THR A 262 -13.38 -6.03 2.89
N SER A 263 -14.67 -5.67 2.80
CA SER A 263 -15.20 -4.40 3.29
C SER A 263 -15.15 -4.33 4.82
N ALA A 264 -15.56 -5.39 5.52
CA ALA A 264 -15.50 -5.48 6.97
C ALA A 264 -14.05 -5.38 7.49
N VAL A 265 -13.10 -6.08 6.86
CA VAL A 265 -11.68 -5.99 7.21
C VAL A 265 -11.14 -4.56 7.00
N SER A 266 -11.47 -3.93 5.87
CA SER A 266 -11.04 -2.56 5.55
C SER A 266 -11.65 -1.52 6.51
N LEU A 267 -12.96 -1.59 6.76
CA LEU A 267 -13.65 -0.68 7.69
C LEU A 267 -13.15 -0.87 9.12
N ARG A 268 -13.02 -2.11 9.60
CA ARG A 268 -12.43 -2.39 10.91
C ARG A 268 -11.02 -1.82 11.02
N HIS A 269 -10.24 -1.88 9.94
CA HIS A 269 -8.92 -1.28 9.90
C HIS A 269 -8.97 0.24 10.09
N TRP A 270 -9.72 0.95 9.26
CA TRP A 270 -9.69 2.42 9.20
C TRP A 270 -10.58 3.12 10.21
N LEU A 271 -11.65 2.48 10.70
CA LEU A 271 -12.56 3.05 11.69
C LEU A 271 -12.16 2.73 13.13
N ILE A 272 -11.50 1.60 13.36
CA ILE A 272 -11.20 1.12 14.72
C ILE A 272 -9.69 1.06 14.95
N ARG A 273 -8.96 0.29 14.14
CA ARG A 273 -7.54 0.01 14.39
C ARG A 273 -6.66 1.25 14.19
N ALA A 274 -6.78 1.93 13.06
CA ALA A 274 -5.92 3.07 12.75
C ALA A 274 -6.12 4.25 13.72
N PRO A 275 -7.36 4.67 14.06
CA PRO A 275 -7.58 5.71 15.07
C PRO A 275 -7.03 5.34 16.45
N ARG A 276 -7.17 4.07 16.88
CA ARG A 276 -6.59 3.60 18.15
C ARG A 276 -5.07 3.69 18.16
N ALA A 277 -4.42 3.32 17.07
CA ALA A 277 -2.97 3.43 16.95
C ALA A 277 -2.50 4.90 16.89
N ALA A 278 -3.27 5.79 16.28
CA ALA A 278 -2.92 7.21 16.25
C ALA A 278 -2.93 7.87 17.63
N ARG A 279 -3.76 7.37 18.56
CA ARG A 279 -3.79 7.80 19.96
C ARG A 279 -2.60 7.32 20.79
N THR A 280 -1.81 6.36 20.30
CA THR A 280 -0.58 5.98 21.02
C THR A 280 0.38 7.16 20.96
N THR A 281 1.06 7.49 22.05
CA THR A 281 2.05 8.58 22.09
C THR A 281 3.48 8.06 22.01
N SER A 282 3.67 6.74 22.09
CA SER A 282 4.97 6.09 22.13
C SER A 282 5.17 5.16 20.94
N TRP A 283 6.42 5.07 20.50
CA TRP A 283 6.90 4.07 19.54
C TRP A 283 7.84 3.13 20.28
N THR A 284 7.51 1.84 20.32
CA THR A 284 8.35 0.83 20.98
C THR A 284 9.24 0.14 19.95
N PRO A 285 10.57 0.23 20.08
CA PRO A 285 11.49 -0.50 19.20
C PRO A 285 11.47 -1.99 19.55
N LEU A 286 11.32 -2.84 18.54
CA LEU A 286 11.46 -4.29 18.66
C LEU A 286 12.64 -4.74 17.80
N ARG A 287 13.61 -5.44 18.40
CA ARG A 287 14.74 -6.00 17.65
C ARG A 287 14.25 -7.18 16.83
N ILE A 288 14.70 -7.29 15.59
CA ILE A 288 14.30 -8.37 14.69
C ILE A 288 15.40 -9.42 14.68
N VAL A 289 15.02 -10.66 14.99
CA VAL A 289 15.84 -11.83 14.76
C VAL A 289 15.22 -12.57 13.58
N SER A 290 15.91 -12.57 12.44
CA SER A 290 15.37 -13.17 11.22
C SER A 290 15.55 -14.69 11.26
N ASP A 291 14.48 -15.42 11.60
CA ASP A 291 14.44 -16.90 11.59
C ASP A 291 14.75 -17.52 10.21
N SER A 292 14.74 -16.73 9.14
CA SER A 292 15.00 -17.22 7.79
C SER A 292 15.96 -16.31 7.02
N VAL A 293 17.22 -16.73 6.91
CA VAL A 293 18.22 -16.20 5.97
C VAL A 293 17.95 -16.69 4.53
N ARG A 294 16.83 -17.38 4.26
CA ARG A 294 16.50 -17.78 2.89
C ARG A 294 16.12 -16.56 2.06
N ASN A 295 17.10 -16.12 1.27
CA ASN A 295 17.03 -15.10 0.22
C ASN A 295 15.91 -15.31 -0.84
N GLY A 296 15.13 -16.38 -0.75
CA GLY A 296 13.99 -16.73 -1.60
C GLY A 296 12.58 -16.46 -1.04
N GLY A 297 12.43 -15.97 0.20
CA GLY A 297 11.10 -15.65 0.77
C GLY A 297 10.35 -14.56 -0.03
N ASP A 298 9.01 -14.58 0.01
CA ASP A 298 8.16 -13.58 -0.66
C ASP A 298 8.55 -12.17 -0.21
N ARG A 299 9.25 -11.40 -1.06
CA ARG A 299 9.90 -10.11 -0.71
C ARG A 299 8.97 -9.03 -0.14
N GLY A 300 7.65 -9.23 -0.21
CA GLY A 300 6.65 -8.38 0.44
C GLY A 300 6.17 -8.88 1.81
N LYS A 301 6.74 -9.98 2.33
CA LYS A 301 6.40 -10.61 3.60
C LYS A 301 7.66 -11.09 4.31
N LEU A 302 7.73 -10.92 5.62
CA LEU A 302 8.84 -11.41 6.43
C LEU A 302 8.28 -12.09 7.67
N SER A 303 8.60 -13.36 7.85
CA SER A 303 8.40 -14.08 9.10
C SER A 303 9.71 -14.01 9.88
N CYS A 304 9.66 -13.53 11.11
CA CYS A 304 10.83 -13.31 11.96
C CYS A 304 10.42 -13.41 13.43
N ARG A 305 11.39 -13.54 14.33
CA ARG A 305 11.19 -13.25 15.74
C ARG A 305 11.43 -11.77 16.00
N VAL A 306 10.68 -11.22 16.94
CA VAL A 306 10.94 -9.88 17.47
C VAL A 306 11.17 -9.98 18.96
N THR A 307 12.24 -9.37 19.43
CA THR A 307 12.64 -9.36 20.84
C THR A 307 12.33 -8.00 21.45
N SER A 308 11.69 -8.03 22.60
CA SER A 308 11.35 -6.89 23.45
C SER A 308 11.85 -7.15 24.87
N PRO A 309 11.92 -6.13 25.74
CA PRO A 309 12.24 -6.34 27.15
C PRO A 309 11.29 -7.36 27.85
N GLU A 310 10.06 -7.49 27.36
CA GLU A 310 9.05 -8.45 27.87
C GLU A 310 9.27 -9.89 27.37
N GLY A 311 10.22 -10.12 26.46
CA GLY A 311 10.50 -11.42 25.85
C GLY A 311 10.41 -11.43 24.32
N THR A 312 10.60 -12.62 23.75
CA THR A 312 10.64 -12.87 22.30
C THR A 312 9.27 -13.30 21.78
N ARG A 313 8.90 -12.86 20.57
CA ARG A 313 7.62 -13.17 19.93
C ARG A 313 7.85 -13.51 18.46
N ALA A 314 7.19 -14.54 17.94
CA ALA A 314 7.04 -14.67 16.49
C ALA A 314 6.30 -13.45 15.89
N ALA A 315 6.74 -12.98 14.73
CA ALA A 315 6.18 -11.84 14.02
C ALA A 315 6.07 -12.11 12.52
N TRP A 316 4.98 -11.60 11.95
CA TRP A 316 4.76 -11.62 10.51
C TRP A 316 4.53 -10.19 10.00
N LEU A 317 5.48 -9.72 9.19
CA LEU A 317 5.53 -8.39 8.60
C LEU A 317 5.06 -8.47 7.15
N ALA A 318 4.26 -7.50 6.70
CA ALA A 318 3.82 -7.42 5.32
C ALA A 318 3.93 -5.99 4.76
N GLY A 319 4.49 -5.87 3.55
CA GLY A 319 4.75 -4.62 2.85
C GLY A 319 6.22 -4.52 2.42
N VAL A 320 6.48 -4.18 1.16
CA VAL A 320 7.85 -4.14 0.61
C VAL A 320 8.72 -3.11 1.34
N SER A 321 8.22 -1.88 1.52
CA SER A 321 8.96 -0.81 2.22
C SER A 321 9.22 -1.14 3.68
N LEU A 322 8.27 -1.83 4.32
CA LEU A 322 8.39 -2.29 5.69
C LEU A 322 9.44 -3.40 5.85
N VAL A 323 9.37 -4.44 5.01
CA VAL A 323 10.32 -5.55 5.03
C VAL A 323 11.73 -5.06 4.68
N ALA A 324 11.85 -4.11 3.75
CA ALA A 324 13.11 -3.45 3.44
C ALA A 324 13.67 -2.72 4.67
N SER A 325 12.85 -1.88 5.31
CA SER A 325 13.23 -1.10 6.49
C SER A 325 13.67 -2.01 7.63
N ALA A 326 12.83 -3.00 7.97
CA ALA A 326 13.11 -4.03 8.97
C ALA A 326 14.46 -4.74 8.75
N ARG A 327 14.76 -5.12 7.50
CA ARG A 327 16.02 -5.81 7.17
C ARG A 327 17.25 -4.93 7.26
N ALA A 328 17.12 -3.64 6.99
CA ALA A 328 18.26 -2.73 7.02
C ALA A 328 18.53 -2.17 8.43
N SER A 329 17.48 -1.85 9.19
CA SER A 329 17.62 -1.32 10.54
C SER A 329 17.81 -2.39 11.61
N GLY A 330 17.41 -3.65 11.33
CA GLY A 330 17.30 -4.69 12.34
C GLY A 330 16.23 -4.43 13.41
N VAL A 331 15.42 -3.38 13.24
CA VAL A 331 14.45 -2.91 14.23
C VAL A 331 13.11 -2.59 13.57
N VAL A 332 12.03 -3.10 14.14
CA VAL A 332 10.65 -2.70 13.81
C VAL A 332 10.11 -1.84 14.94
N TRP A 333 9.61 -0.66 14.62
CA TRP A 333 8.95 0.20 15.60
C TRP A 333 7.46 -0.08 15.58
N VAL A 334 6.92 -0.43 16.74
CA VAL A 334 5.49 -0.66 16.97
C VAL A 334 4.87 0.58 17.61
N ALA A 335 3.68 0.95 17.16
CA ALA A 335 2.90 2.00 17.79
C ALA A 335 2.33 1.52 19.15
N GLY A 336 2.77 2.12 20.24
CA GLY A 336 2.44 1.72 21.62
C GLY A 336 3.05 0.38 22.05
N HIS A 337 2.56 -0.16 23.17
CA HIS A 337 3.07 -1.41 23.72
C HIS A 337 2.81 -2.63 22.82
N PRO A 338 3.81 -3.52 22.64
CA PRO A 338 3.67 -4.71 21.81
C PRO A 338 2.69 -5.70 22.42
N LYS A 339 1.55 -5.93 21.76
CA LYS A 339 0.54 -6.92 22.16
C LYS A 339 0.36 -7.99 21.09
N LYS A 340 -0.10 -9.19 21.49
CA LYS A 340 -0.48 -10.26 20.55
C LYS A 340 -1.52 -9.73 19.57
N GLY A 341 -1.34 -10.02 18.29
CA GLY A 341 -2.28 -9.67 17.23
C GLY A 341 -1.70 -8.67 16.22
N THR A 342 -2.58 -8.01 15.47
CA THR A 342 -2.16 -7.05 14.45
C THR A 342 -1.84 -5.69 15.08
N VAL A 343 -0.59 -5.25 14.95
CA VAL A 343 -0.11 -3.95 15.42
C VAL A 343 0.34 -3.07 14.26
N PHE A 344 0.34 -1.76 14.46
CA PHE A 344 0.86 -0.81 13.48
C PHE A 344 2.35 -0.64 13.67
N ILE A 345 3.04 -0.51 12.55
CA ILE A 345 4.48 -0.44 12.50
C ILE A 345 4.93 0.63 11.52
N GLY A 346 6.04 1.26 11.85
CA GLY A 346 6.59 2.38 11.11
C GLY A 346 8.05 2.60 11.43
N LEU A 347 8.52 3.80 11.06
CA LEU A 347 9.76 4.37 11.53
C LEU A 347 9.37 5.67 12.26
N PRO A 348 9.92 5.98 13.45
CA PRO A 348 9.63 7.24 14.14
C PRO A 348 9.97 8.42 13.24
N GLY A 349 9.09 9.43 13.19
CA GLY A 349 9.19 10.56 12.25
C GLY A 349 8.78 10.29 10.79
N TYR A 350 8.46 9.04 10.41
CA TYR A 350 8.02 8.68 9.05
C TYR A 350 6.53 8.27 9.03
N PRO A 351 5.84 8.33 7.87
CA PRO A 351 4.49 7.79 7.76
C PRO A 351 4.47 6.30 8.13
N VAL A 352 3.38 5.86 8.79
CA VAL A 352 3.15 4.45 9.14
C VAL A 352 3.33 3.57 7.91
N LEU A 353 4.26 2.61 8.01
CA LEU A 353 4.71 1.79 6.88
C LEU A 353 3.82 0.57 6.66
N GLY A 354 3.10 0.10 7.68
CA GLY A 354 2.17 -1.03 7.54
C GLY A 354 1.71 -1.67 8.84
N HIS A 355 1.53 -2.99 8.81
CA HIS A 355 1.09 -3.81 9.94
C HIS A 355 2.00 -5.02 10.16
N ALA A 356 2.25 -5.35 11.43
CA ALA A 356 2.80 -6.63 11.86
C ALA A 356 1.69 -7.45 12.47
N LYS A 357 1.75 -8.78 12.35
CA LYS A 357 1.04 -9.70 13.23
C LYS A 357 2.05 -10.26 14.24
N LEU A 358 1.89 -9.91 15.51
CA LEU A 358 2.71 -10.41 16.62
C LEU A 358 2.05 -11.63 17.27
N GLY A 359 2.86 -12.63 17.59
CA GLY A 359 2.51 -13.84 18.31
C GLY A 359 2.37 -13.63 19.82
N ARG A 360 2.23 -14.74 20.55
CA ARG A 360 2.39 -14.75 22.01
C ARG A 360 3.88 -14.57 22.35
N ILE A 361 4.16 -14.15 23.58
CA ILE A 361 5.51 -14.23 24.13
C ILE A 361 5.86 -15.71 24.21
N GLU A 362 6.97 -16.08 23.58
CA GLU A 362 7.63 -17.37 23.77
C GLU A 362 8.21 -17.34 25.18
N ARG A 363 7.70 -18.22 26.05
CA ARG A 363 8.32 -18.49 27.35
C ARG A 363 9.27 -19.65 27.10
N ASP A 364 10.55 -19.43 27.37
CA ASP A 364 11.54 -20.51 27.40
C ASP A 364 11.21 -21.51 28.51
#